data_AF-A0A4Q9G273-F1
#
_entry.id   AF-A0A4Q9G273-F1
#
_cell.length_a   1.000
_cell.length_b   1.000
_cell.length_c   1.000
_cell.angle_alpha   90.00
_cell.angle_beta   90.00
_cell.angle_gamma   90.00
#
_symmetry.space_group_name_H-M   'P 1'
#
loop_
_entity.id
_entity.type
_entity.pdbx_description
1 polymer ?
#
loop_
_entity_poly.entity_id
_entity_poly.type
_entity_poly.pdbx_seq_one_letter_code
_entity_poly.pdbx_strand_id
1 'polypeptide(L)'
;MLAAALEKVRCLDIVQLREALLGATFNAPQGQVKIDPDNNHTYLHSRIGRVDEAGDFVVLREVVRPIKPDPYLVLPDLNDRIFRLRKIEIKKRRG
;
A
#
# COMPACT_ATOMS: atom_id res chain seq x y z
N MET A 1 2.32 -5.63 12.16
CA MET A 1 1.13 -4.88 12.63
C MET A 1 0.42 -5.61 13.76
N LEU A 2 -0.10 -6.82 13.54
CA LEU A 2 -0.83 -7.55 14.60
C LEU A 2 -0.01 -7.74 15.90
N ALA A 3 1.25 -8.14 15.81
CA ALA A 3 2.14 -8.25 16.98
C ALA A 3 2.24 -6.93 17.77
N ALA A 4 2.40 -5.80 17.09
CA ALA A 4 2.44 -4.49 17.73
C ALA A 4 1.08 -4.11 18.39
N ALA A 5 -0.04 -4.54 17.81
CA ALA A 5 -1.36 -4.37 18.42
C ALA A 5 -1.51 -5.25 19.68
N LEU A 6 -1.01 -6.49 19.64
CA LEU A 6 -0.97 -7.39 20.80
C LEU A 6 -0.12 -6.83 21.93
N GLU A 7 1.05 -6.27 21.62
CA GLU A 7 1.91 -5.60 22.61
C GLU A 7 1.22 -4.41 23.27
N LYS A 8 0.41 -3.66 22.50
CA LYS A 8 -0.35 -2.50 22.98
C LYS A 8 -1.53 -2.88 23.87
N VAL A 9 -2.31 -3.89 23.45
CA VAL A 9 -3.57 -4.28 24.10
C VAL A 9 -3.36 -5.31 25.21
N ARG A 10 -2.30 -6.12 25.12
CA ARG A 10 -1.94 -7.19 26.08
C ARG A 10 -3.02 -8.25 26.32
N CYS A 11 -3.90 -8.47 25.35
CA CYS A 11 -4.83 -9.60 25.34
C CYS A 11 -5.18 -10.01 23.91
N LEU A 12 -5.85 -11.17 23.78
CA LEU A 12 -6.30 -11.73 22.49
C LEU A 12 -7.77 -11.37 22.19
N ASP A 13 -8.33 -10.38 22.88
CA ASP A 13 -9.68 -9.92 22.60
C ASP A 13 -9.77 -9.25 21.22
N ILE A 14 -10.68 -9.73 20.38
CA ILE A 14 -10.79 -9.34 18.98
C ILE A 14 -11.20 -7.87 18.85
N VAL A 15 -12.12 -7.41 19.71
CA VAL A 15 -12.62 -6.04 19.66
C VAL A 15 -11.50 -5.07 19.98
N GLN A 16 -10.78 -5.27 21.09
CA GLN A 16 -9.67 -4.41 21.47
C GLN A 16 -8.52 -4.45 20.45
N LEU A 17 -8.22 -5.61 19.87
CA LEU A 17 -7.20 -5.73 18.82
C LEU A 17 -7.59 -4.98 17.56
N ARG A 18 -8.85 -5.09 17.13
CA ARG A 18 -9.36 -4.35 15.98
C ARG A 18 -9.25 -2.85 16.22
N GLU A 19 -9.71 -2.35 17.36
CA GLU A 19 -9.62 -0.93 17.70
C GLU A 19 -8.16 -0.44 17.74
N ALA A 20 -7.23 -1.26 18.23
CA ALA A 20 -5.80 -0.94 18.21
C ALA A 20 -5.19 -0.91 16.81
N LEU A 21 -5.78 -1.62 15.84
CA LEU A 21 -5.34 -1.68 14.45
C LEU A 21 -5.89 -0.54 13.60
N LEU A 22 -7.05 0.04 13.92
CA LEU A 22 -7.61 1.18 13.18
C LEU A 22 -6.62 2.35 13.19
N GLY A 23 -6.24 2.83 11.99
CA GLY A 23 -5.27 3.90 11.84
C GLY A 23 -3.80 3.51 12.04
N ALA A 24 -3.51 2.25 12.43
CA ALA A 24 -2.14 1.80 12.66
C ALA A 24 -1.29 1.84 11.38
N THR A 25 0.00 2.16 11.53
CA THR A 25 0.97 2.26 10.43
C THR A 25 2.08 1.23 10.56
N PHE A 26 2.65 0.79 9.43
CA PHE A 26 3.75 -0.16 9.38
C PHE A 26 4.66 0.09 8.17
N ASN A 27 5.97 0.04 8.40
CA ASN A 27 6.95 0.18 7.33
C ASN A 27 7.15 -1.19 6.65
N ALA A 28 6.43 -1.42 5.55
CA ALA A 28 6.56 -2.64 4.76
C ALA A 28 7.62 -2.48 3.66
N PRO A 29 8.11 -3.59 3.05
CA PRO A 29 9.05 -3.52 1.93
C PRO A 29 8.56 -2.65 0.75
N GLN A 30 7.24 -2.59 0.55
CA GLN A 30 6.62 -1.76 -0.50
C GLN A 30 6.55 -0.26 -0.17
N GLY A 31 6.85 0.14 1.06
CA GLY A 31 6.60 1.47 1.62
C GLY A 31 5.73 1.42 2.87
N GLN A 32 5.43 2.59 3.44
CA GLN A 32 4.57 2.66 4.62
C GLN A 32 3.12 2.29 4.26
N VAL A 33 2.55 1.38 5.03
CA VAL A 33 1.15 0.94 4.94
C VAL A 33 0.40 1.48 6.16
N LYS A 34 -0.85 1.88 5.97
CA LYS A 34 -1.75 2.32 7.04
C LYS A 34 -3.09 1.60 6.92
N ILE A 35 -3.68 1.18 8.04
CA ILE A 35 -5.07 0.71 8.06
C ILE A 35 -5.99 1.93 8.12
N ASP A 36 -6.95 2.00 7.20
CA ASP A 36 -7.97 3.05 7.16
C ASP A 36 -8.99 2.82 8.28
N PRO A 37 -9.20 3.80 9.18
CA PRO A 37 -10.16 3.67 10.26
C PRO A 37 -11.61 3.58 9.78
N ASP A 38 -11.92 4.10 8.58
CA ASP A 38 -13.29 4.20 8.07
C ASP A 38 -13.79 2.86 7.52
N ASN A 39 -12.89 2.04 6.97
CA ASN A 39 -13.28 0.84 6.21
C ASN A 39 -12.36 -0.39 6.39
N ASN A 40 -11.40 -0.37 7.31
CA ASN A 40 -10.41 -1.44 7.57
C ASN A 40 -9.49 -1.82 6.39
N HIS A 41 -9.61 -1.18 5.22
CA HIS A 41 -8.71 -1.43 4.09
C HIS A 41 -7.39 -0.68 4.30
N THR A 42 -6.41 -0.89 3.42
CA THR A 42 -5.08 -0.31 3.61
C THR A 42 -4.73 0.74 2.58
N TYR A 43 -3.99 1.76 3.01
CA TYR A 43 -3.29 2.68 2.14
C TYR A 43 -2.10 1.97 1.52
N LEU A 44 -2.05 1.88 0.19
CA LEU A 44 -1.04 1.08 -0.53
C LEU A 44 -0.30 1.88 -1.60
N HIS A 45 0.94 1.44 -1.87
CA HIS A 45 1.81 1.99 -2.91
C HIS A 45 1.72 1.14 -4.19
N SER A 46 0.84 1.53 -5.11
CA SER A 46 0.67 0.83 -6.40
C SER A 46 1.81 1.11 -7.39
N ARG A 47 2.21 0.06 -8.11
CA ARG A 47 3.29 0.08 -9.10
C ARG A 47 2.84 -0.64 -10.37
N ILE A 48 3.25 -0.13 -11.52
CA ILE A 48 3.06 -0.77 -12.83
C ILE A 48 4.41 -1.30 -13.27
N GLY A 49 4.53 -2.63 -13.33
CA GLY A 49 5.71 -3.33 -13.82
C GLY A 49 5.48 -3.97 -15.18
N ARG A 50 6.58 -4.26 -15.88
CA ARG A 50 6.63 -5.08 -17.08
C ARG A 50 7.66 -6.19 -16.86
N VAL A 51 7.33 -7.40 -17.28
CA VAL A 51 8.27 -8.53 -17.29
C VAL A 51 9.25 -8.35 -18.45
N ASP A 52 10.55 -8.52 -18.20
CA ASP A 52 11.59 -8.47 -19.23
C ASP A 52 11.89 -9.85 -19.85
N GLU A 53 12.85 -9.90 -20.78
CA GLU A 53 13.23 -11.13 -21.49
C GLU A 53 13.80 -12.21 -20.57
N ALA A 54 14.32 -11.83 -19.39
CA ALA A 54 14.82 -12.76 -18.38
C ALA A 54 13.72 -13.25 -17.42
N GLY A 55 12.51 -12.70 -17.51
CA GLY A 55 11.41 -13.01 -16.59
C GLY A 55 11.36 -12.13 -15.34
N ASP A 56 12.21 -11.10 -15.24
CA ASP A 56 12.27 -10.20 -14.09
C ASP A 56 11.22 -9.09 -14.20
N PHE A 57 10.67 -8.65 -13.06
CA PHE A 57 9.75 -7.52 -13.00
C PHE A 57 10.50 -6.18 -12.99
N VAL A 58 10.31 -5.38 -14.04
CA VAL A 58 10.83 -4.02 -14.14
C VAL A 58 9.72 -3.02 -13.88
N VAL A 59 9.81 -2.27 -12.78
CA VAL A 59 8.83 -1.22 -12.45
C VAL A 59 8.99 -0.02 -13.39
N LEU A 60 7.94 0.33 -14.11
CA LEU A 60 7.90 1.45 -15.06
C LEU A 60 7.33 2.72 -14.43
N ARG A 61 6.32 2.57 -13.58
CA ARG A 61 5.61 3.66 -12.93
C ARG A 61 5.22 3.30 -11.52
N GLU A 62 5.13 4.30 -10.66
CA GLU A 62 4.57 4.16 -9.31
C GLU A 62 3.81 5.40 -8.89
N VAL A 63 2.92 5.24 -7.92
CA VAL A 63 2.21 6.36 -7.30
C VAL A 63 3.16 7.19 -6.44
N VAL A 64 2.99 8.52 -6.44
CA VAL A 64 3.84 9.42 -5.64
C VAL A 64 3.60 9.30 -4.12
N ARG A 65 2.45 8.78 -3.71
CA ARG A 65 2.03 8.62 -2.31
C ARG A 65 1.09 7.41 -2.18
N PRO A 66 0.89 6.86 -0.97
CA PRO A 66 -0.10 5.81 -0.75
C PRO A 66 -1.50 6.25 -1.21
N ILE A 67 -2.23 5.35 -1.87
CA ILE A 67 -3.61 5.57 -2.31
C ILE A 67 -4.56 5.22 -1.16
N LYS A 68 -5.53 6.10 -0.85
CA LYS A 68 -6.63 5.79 0.08
C LYS A 68 -7.51 4.70 -0.53
N PRO A 69 -7.85 3.63 0.20
CA PRO A 69 -8.72 2.59 -0.32
C PRO A 69 -10.17 3.07 -0.43
N ASP A 70 -10.77 2.84 -1.60
CA ASP A 70 -12.21 2.98 -1.83
C ASP A 70 -12.75 1.64 -2.38
N PRO A 71 -13.20 0.72 -1.50
CA PRO A 71 -13.64 -0.61 -1.91
C PRO A 71 -14.97 -0.61 -2.67
N TYR A 72 -15.72 0.49 -2.64
CA TYR A 72 -17.03 0.62 -3.28
C TYR A 72 -17.00 1.59 -4.47
N LEU A 73 -15.82 1.92 -4.99
CA LEU A 73 -15.65 2.79 -6.15
C LEU A 73 -16.31 2.16 -7.39
N VAL A 74 -17.35 2.83 -7.91
CA VAL A 74 -18.10 2.36 -9.09
C VAL A 74 -17.52 2.90 -10.39
N LEU A 75 -17.12 4.17 -10.40
CA LEU A 75 -16.56 4.85 -11.57
C LEU A 75 -15.30 5.62 -11.15
N PRO A 76 -14.11 5.19 -11.58
CA PRO A 76 -12.89 5.95 -11.35
C PRO A 76 -12.85 7.18 -12.26
N ASP A 77 -12.58 8.34 -11.68
CA ASP A 77 -12.18 9.51 -12.45
C ASP A 77 -10.70 9.35 -12.88
N LEU A 78 -10.47 9.28 -14.19
CA LEU A 78 -9.14 9.16 -14.78
C LEU A 78 -8.25 10.38 -14.51
N ASN A 79 -8.83 11.54 -14.19
CA ASN A 79 -8.09 12.75 -13.83
C ASN A 79 -7.82 12.88 -12.32
N ASP A 80 -8.19 11.90 -11.51
CA ASP A 80 -7.96 11.97 -10.07
C ASP A 80 -6.45 12.00 -9.76
N ARG A 81 -6.06 13.05 -9.01
CA ARG A 81 -4.67 13.28 -8.59
C ARG A 81 -4.17 12.19 -7.65
N ILE A 82 -5.06 11.39 -7.06
CA ILE A 82 -4.70 10.23 -6.24
C ILE A 82 -3.93 9.19 -7.07
N PHE A 83 -4.29 8.99 -8.34
CA PHE A 83 -3.61 8.04 -9.25
C PHE A 83 -2.44 8.66 -10.01
N ARG A 84 -1.89 9.80 -9.56
CA ARG A 84 -0.76 10.44 -10.24
C ARG A 84 0.47 9.53 -10.20
N LEU A 85 0.82 8.99 -11.37
CA LEU A 85 1.97 8.13 -11.56
C LEU A 85 3.22 8.93 -11.91
N ARG A 86 4.34 8.63 -11.23
CA ARG A 86 5.68 9.03 -11.66
C ARG A 86 6.34 7.92 -12.47
N LYS A 87 7.14 8.31 -13.47
CA LYS A 87 7.98 7.37 -14.23
C LYS A 87 9.24 7.06 -13.42
N ILE A 88 9.64 5.79 -13.38
CA ILE A 88 10.88 5.37 -12.74
C ILE A 88 11.96 5.25 -13.83
N GLU A 89 13.12 5.87 -13.60
CA GLU A 89 14.28 5.72 -14.49
C GLU A 89 14.94 4.36 -14.26
N ILE A 90 14.99 3.55 -15.31
CA ILE A 90 15.62 2.23 -15.26
C ILE A 90 17.11 2.42 -15.54
N LYS A 91 17.96 2.23 -14.53
CA LYS A 91 19.40 2.02 -14.76
C LYS A 91 19.57 0.63 -15.36
N LYS A 92 19.89 0.54 -16.66
CA LYS A 92 20.28 -0.73 -17.30
C LYS A 92 21.36 -1.39 -16.44
N ARG A 93 21.10 -2.57 -15.89
CA ARG A 93 22.15 -3.44 -15.35
C ARG A 93 23.10 -3.72 -16.51
N ARG A 94 24.35 -3.28 -16.40
CA ARG A 94 25.41 -3.63 -17.36
C ARG A 94 25.56 -5.15 -17.27
N GLY A 95 25.42 -5.84 -18.40
CA GLY A 95 25.75 -7.25 -18.53
C GLY A 95 27.24 -7.50 -18.44
#